data_AF-A0A7K6H284-F1
#
_entry.id   AF-A0A7K6H284-F1
#
_cell.length_a   1.000
_cell.length_b   1.000
_cell.length_c   1.000
_cell.angle_alpha   90.00
_cell.angle_beta   90.00
_cell.angle_gamma   90.00
#
_symmetry.space_group_name_H-M   'P 1'
#
loop_
_entity.id
_entity.type
_entity.pdbx_description
1 polymer ?
#
loop_
_entity_poly.entity_id
_entity_poly.type
_entity_poly.pdbx_seq_one_letter_code
_entity_poly.pdbx_strand_id
1 'polypeptide(L)'
;RTLLLPRQSFVVVKGAARLLPAEEPPPAEPPPIEPAPAEPPPVEASSQAPGQQEQHLHLMMQLLRPQDAIRLVVRLESARPRRVRYLLVVRPEEAGAEVETALLGVDFAHEGATRCTLGMVLPLWSDTQVFLDGDGGFSVTSGGQTRIFKPISVQTMWAVLQELHRACEDAARGGHIPGGPALAWARGYAAALGSEQSCLNEWLAMADLESVRPSSPTSLRPAMPELSEQAVRALLRDVMATADLENVTSKEVREELERRTGHSLAEHKDFIDNEMLLVLAQMDRPSRVFPHLFLGSEWNAANLEELQQNRVTHILNVAREIDNFFPALFTYMNVRVYDEEAAQLLPHWNDTFLFLSRVRAAGGRALVHCRMGLSRSAATVLAYAMKEFGWPLERALRHVRHCRPDVLPNPGFMRQLDFYQGILNA
;
A
#
# COMPACT_ATOMS: atom_id res chain seq x y z
N ARG A 1 -12.08 32.84 -12.99
CA ARG A 1 -12.44 32.57 -11.57
C ARG A 1 -13.59 31.58 -11.66
N THR A 2 -13.45 30.28 -11.50
CA THR A 2 -12.63 29.49 -10.58
C THR A 2 -12.44 28.13 -11.27
N LEU A 3 -11.21 27.73 -11.60
CA LEU A 3 -10.96 26.41 -12.18
C LEU A 3 -10.98 25.40 -11.03
N LEU A 4 -12.02 24.57 -11.01
CA LEU A 4 -12.16 23.44 -10.10
C LEU A 4 -11.08 22.41 -10.44
N LEU A 5 -10.10 22.24 -9.54
CA LEU A 5 -9.16 21.12 -9.57
C LEU A 5 -9.97 19.81 -9.41
N PRO A 6 -9.67 18.74 -10.18
CA PRO A 6 -10.31 17.45 -10.00
C PRO A 6 -10.03 16.93 -8.59
N ARG A 7 -11.07 16.40 -7.93
CA ARG A 7 -10.99 15.82 -6.59
C ARG A 7 -10.16 14.53 -6.63
N GLN A 8 -8.86 14.65 -6.39
CA GLN A 8 -7.97 13.51 -6.17
C GLN A 8 -8.21 12.93 -4.77
N SER A 9 -8.61 11.65 -4.68
CA SER A 9 -8.89 10.95 -3.42
C SER A 9 -7.68 10.07 -3.04
N PHE A 10 -7.26 10.09 -1.78
CA PHE A 10 -6.09 9.37 -1.29
C PHE A 10 -6.48 8.40 -0.18
N VAL A 11 -5.88 7.20 -0.16
CA VAL A 11 -5.87 6.35 1.04
C VAL A 11 -4.67 6.78 1.87
N VAL A 12 -4.94 7.36 3.04
CA VAL A 12 -3.92 7.79 3.99
C VAL A 12 -3.76 6.71 5.05
N VAL A 13 -2.60 6.07 5.06
CA VAL A 13 -2.07 5.28 6.18
C VAL A 13 -1.08 6.19 6.91
N LYS A 14 -0.93 6.09 8.24
CA LYS A 14 0.02 6.96 8.96
C LYS A 14 1.43 6.82 8.38
N GLY A 15 1.90 7.86 7.70
CA GLY A 15 3.23 7.86 7.06
C GLY A 15 3.23 7.56 5.57
N ALA A 16 2.12 7.11 4.97
CA ALA A 16 2.01 6.88 3.54
C ALA A 16 0.63 7.30 2.97
N ALA A 17 0.60 8.07 1.88
CA ALA A 17 -0.64 8.40 1.18
C ALA A 17 -0.58 7.90 -0.27
N ARG A 18 -1.53 7.06 -0.67
CA ARG A 18 -1.62 6.51 -2.03
C ARG A 18 -2.82 7.10 -2.77
N LEU A 19 -2.60 7.61 -3.97
CA LEU A 19 -3.67 8.17 -4.80
C LEU A 19 -4.59 7.07 -5.34
N LEU A 20 -5.90 7.27 -5.22
CA LEU A 20 -6.94 6.50 -5.87
C LEU A 20 -7.13 7.01 -7.31
N PRO A 21 -7.44 6.14 -8.28
CA PRO A 21 -7.71 6.58 -9.65
C PRO A 21 -8.83 7.64 -9.69
N ALA A 22 -8.71 8.65 -10.56
CA ALA A 22 -9.71 9.70 -10.73
C ALA A 22 -11.07 9.12 -11.17
N GLU A 23 -12.16 9.56 -10.54
CA GLU A 23 -13.54 9.29 -10.97
C GLU A 23 -13.77 9.89 -12.37
N GLU A 24 -14.35 9.11 -13.30
CA GLU A 24 -14.85 9.64 -14.56
C GLU A 24 -16.01 10.62 -14.27
N PRO A 25 -16.12 11.76 -15.01
CA PRO A 25 -17.22 12.68 -14.81
C PRO A 25 -18.55 12.00 -15.16
N PRO A 26 -19.64 12.27 -14.41
CA PRO A 26 -20.92 11.66 -14.66
C PRO A 26 -21.43 11.99 -16.08
N PRO A 27 -22.14 11.07 -16.76
CA PRO A 27 -22.73 11.33 -18.06
C PRO A 27 -23.76 12.47 -17.97
N ALA A 28 -23.81 13.29 -19.02
CA ALA A 28 -24.63 14.50 -19.11
C ALA A 28 -26.11 14.28 -18.78
N GLU A 29 -26.68 15.21 -18.00
CA GLU A 29 -28.07 15.21 -17.55
C GLU A 29 -29.10 15.20 -18.71
N PRO A 30 -30.23 14.47 -18.56
CA PRO A 30 -31.41 14.62 -19.43
C PRO A 30 -32.26 15.86 -19.03
N PRO A 31 -33.21 16.32 -19.90
CA PRO A 31 -33.80 17.66 -19.82
C PRO A 31 -34.83 17.82 -18.67
N PRO A 32 -35.23 19.06 -18.34
CA PRO A 32 -35.84 19.38 -17.04
C PRO A 32 -37.33 19.01 -16.96
N ILE A 33 -37.75 18.55 -15.78
CA ILE A 33 -39.16 18.41 -15.38
C ILE A 33 -39.42 19.34 -14.17
N GLU A 34 -40.60 19.96 -14.19
CA GLU A 34 -41.13 21.06 -13.37
C GLU A 34 -41.13 20.89 -11.83
N PRO A 35 -41.36 21.98 -11.06
CA PRO A 35 -40.89 22.12 -9.67
C PRO A 35 -41.98 21.91 -8.59
N ALA A 36 -41.58 21.34 -7.43
CA ALA A 36 -42.15 21.58 -6.08
C ALA A 36 -41.43 20.73 -5.00
N PRO A 37 -41.54 21.03 -3.69
CA PRO A 37 -41.34 22.30 -3.01
C PRO A 37 -40.32 22.22 -1.84
N ALA A 38 -39.71 23.37 -1.52
CA ALA A 38 -39.04 23.82 -0.28
C ALA A 38 -38.25 22.82 0.61
N GLU A 39 -36.93 22.94 0.58
CA GLU A 39 -35.98 22.37 1.55
C GLU A 39 -36.09 22.99 2.96
N PRO A 40 -35.89 22.22 4.05
CA PRO A 40 -35.56 22.77 5.37
C PRO A 40 -34.06 23.16 5.44
N PRO A 41 -33.65 24.03 6.38
CA PRO A 41 -32.34 24.67 6.35
C PRO A 41 -31.19 23.67 6.56
N PRO A 42 -29.99 23.95 6.04
CA PRO A 42 -28.84 23.06 6.16
C PRO A 42 -28.41 22.94 7.62
N VAL A 43 -28.32 21.70 8.09
CA VAL A 43 -27.67 21.33 9.34
C VAL A 43 -26.19 21.70 9.22
N GLU A 44 -25.72 22.48 10.19
CA GLU A 44 -24.34 22.96 10.32
C GLU A 44 -23.35 21.80 10.14
N ALA A 45 -22.58 21.86 9.04
CA ALA A 45 -21.42 21.00 8.87
C ALA A 45 -20.42 21.31 9.99
N SER A 46 -20.13 20.32 10.83
CA SER A 46 -19.04 20.39 11.78
C SER A 46 -17.73 20.62 11.03
N SER A 47 -17.24 21.86 11.08
CA SER A 47 -15.93 22.28 10.57
C SER A 47 -14.82 21.67 11.44
N GLN A 48 -14.50 20.40 11.22
CA GLN A 48 -13.25 19.83 11.70
C GLN A 48 -12.13 20.29 10.78
N ALA A 49 -11.12 20.94 11.35
CA ALA A 49 -9.93 21.37 10.62
C ALA A 49 -9.24 20.14 9.99
N PRO A 50 -8.68 20.25 8.77
CA PRO A 50 -7.97 19.16 8.13
C PRO A 50 -6.81 18.68 9.01
N GLY A 51 -6.57 17.37 9.03
CA GLY A 51 -5.44 16.79 9.77
C GLY A 51 -4.11 17.32 9.22
N GLN A 52 -3.07 17.43 10.06
CA GLN A 52 -1.76 17.98 9.66
C GLN A 52 -1.16 17.28 8.42
N GLN A 53 -1.37 15.96 8.28
CA GLN A 53 -0.94 15.20 7.10
C GLN A 53 -1.70 15.60 5.82
N GLU A 54 -3.00 15.90 5.91
CA GLU A 54 -3.80 16.37 4.77
C GLU A 54 -3.34 17.76 4.33
N GLN A 55 -2.98 18.61 5.30
CA GLN A 55 -2.40 19.92 5.02
C GLN A 55 -1.06 19.80 4.30
N HIS A 56 -0.16 18.92 4.75
CA HIS A 56 1.10 18.65 4.05
C HIS A 56 0.85 18.12 2.64
N LEU A 57 -0.09 17.18 2.47
CA LEU A 57 -0.43 16.63 1.16
C LEU A 57 -0.90 17.72 0.20
N HIS A 58 -1.78 18.61 0.67
CA HIS A 58 -2.26 19.74 -0.12
C HIS A 58 -1.12 20.67 -0.55
N LEU A 59 -0.17 20.96 0.35
CA LEU A 59 1.01 21.78 0.04
C LEU A 59 1.94 21.09 -0.97
N MET A 60 2.12 19.78 -0.85
CA MET A 60 2.92 19.00 -1.83
C MET A 60 2.27 19.04 -3.21
N MET A 61 0.95 18.87 -3.31
CA MET A 61 0.24 18.97 -4.60
C MET A 61 0.42 20.33 -5.27
N GLN A 62 0.55 21.42 -4.51
CA GLN A 62 0.82 22.76 -5.06
C GLN A 62 2.24 22.92 -5.63
N LEU A 63 3.18 22.05 -5.27
CA LEU A 63 4.52 22.03 -5.87
C LEU A 63 4.54 21.36 -7.25
N LEU A 64 3.59 20.47 -7.52
CA LEU A 64 3.55 19.71 -8.75
C LEU A 64 2.98 20.54 -9.91
N ARG A 65 3.42 20.20 -11.11
CA ARG A 65 2.80 20.70 -12.33
C ARG A 65 1.37 20.15 -12.44
N PRO A 66 0.43 20.87 -13.05
CA PRO A 66 -0.96 20.42 -13.17
C PRO A 66 -1.16 19.08 -13.89
N GLN A 67 -0.16 18.64 -14.67
CA GLN A 67 -0.17 17.39 -15.44
C GLN A 67 0.43 16.20 -14.68
N ASP A 68 0.98 16.44 -13.48
CA ASP A 68 1.66 15.41 -12.70
C ASP A 68 0.82 14.98 -11.51
N ALA A 69 0.72 13.66 -11.31
CA ALA A 69 0.00 13.05 -10.22
C ALA A 69 0.96 12.34 -9.25
N ILE A 70 0.69 12.50 -7.96
CA ILE A 70 1.37 11.76 -6.90
C ILE A 70 0.79 10.35 -6.85
N ARG A 71 1.61 9.30 -7.02
CA ARG A 71 1.17 7.90 -6.85
C ARG A 71 1.28 7.45 -5.40
N LEU A 72 2.36 7.82 -4.74
CA LEU A 72 2.66 7.48 -3.37
C LEU A 72 3.42 8.63 -2.71
N VAL A 73 3.02 8.97 -1.49
CA VAL A 73 3.76 9.83 -0.56
C VAL A 73 4.22 8.96 0.58
N VAL A 74 5.46 9.13 1.01
CA VAL A 74 6.00 8.44 2.19
C VAL A 74 6.81 9.38 3.06
N ARG A 75 6.54 9.38 4.37
CA ARG A 75 7.34 10.11 5.36
C ARG A 75 8.64 9.36 5.64
N LEU A 76 9.75 10.09 5.63
CA LEU A 76 11.07 9.57 5.94
C LEU A 76 11.53 10.02 7.33
N GLU A 77 12.44 9.25 7.90
CA GLU A 77 13.27 9.69 9.01
C GLU A 77 14.14 10.87 8.57
N SER A 78 14.39 11.79 9.51
CA SER A 78 15.34 12.88 9.30
C SER A 78 16.39 12.86 10.41
N ALA A 79 17.63 13.17 10.03
CA ALA A 79 18.72 13.36 10.99
C ALA A 79 18.44 14.51 11.97
N ARG A 80 17.50 15.41 11.64
CA ARG A 80 17.07 16.51 12.51
C ARG A 80 15.62 16.31 12.93
N PRO A 81 15.33 16.06 14.23
CA PRO A 81 14.00 15.67 14.69
C PRO A 81 12.91 16.72 14.48
N ARG A 82 13.27 17.98 14.25
CA ARG A 82 12.32 19.04 13.93
C ARG A 82 11.87 19.03 12.48
N ARG A 83 12.62 18.43 11.56
CA ARG A 83 12.32 18.47 10.12
C ARG A 83 11.42 17.33 9.72
N VAL A 84 10.53 17.60 8.78
CA VAL A 84 9.67 16.56 8.19
C VAL A 84 10.03 16.43 6.72
N ARG A 85 10.24 15.18 6.29
CA ARG A 85 10.64 14.85 4.93
C ARG A 85 9.67 13.86 4.33
N TYR A 86 9.36 14.09 3.06
CA TYR A 86 8.53 13.19 2.28
C TYR A 86 9.24 12.79 0.99
N LEU A 87 9.13 11.51 0.66
CA LEU A 87 9.42 10.96 -0.64
C LEU A 87 8.11 10.86 -1.43
N LEU A 88 8.06 11.45 -2.60
CA LEU A 88 6.93 11.32 -3.51
C LEU A 88 7.33 10.51 -4.74
N VAL A 89 6.49 9.55 -5.10
CA VAL A 89 6.54 8.85 -6.40
C VAL A 89 5.57 9.57 -7.33
N VAL A 90 6.08 10.24 -8.35
CA VAL A 90 5.29 11.11 -9.24
C VAL A 90 5.31 10.58 -10.66
N ARG A 91 4.16 10.66 -11.33
CA ARG A 91 3.99 10.29 -12.75
C ARG A 91 3.14 11.33 -13.48
N PRO A 92 3.39 11.58 -14.78
CA PRO A 92 2.46 12.33 -15.61
C PRO A 92 1.11 11.61 -15.71
N GLU A 93 0.00 12.34 -15.68
CA GLU A 93 -1.37 11.82 -15.80
C GLU A 93 -1.86 11.74 -17.27
N GLU A 94 -1.02 12.15 -18.23
CA GLU A 94 -1.40 12.18 -19.65
C GLU A 94 -1.71 10.78 -20.21
N ALA A 95 -2.94 10.61 -20.69
CA ALA A 95 -3.41 9.37 -21.28
C ALA A 95 -2.64 9.02 -22.57
N GLY A 96 -1.87 7.94 -22.54
CA GLY A 96 -1.14 7.41 -23.69
C GLY A 96 0.36 7.70 -23.73
N ALA A 97 0.92 8.42 -22.75
CA ALA A 97 2.36 8.55 -22.59
C ALA A 97 2.97 7.26 -22.02
N GLU A 98 4.21 6.95 -22.42
CA GLU A 98 5.00 5.91 -21.74
C GLU A 98 5.07 6.24 -20.24
N VAL A 99 5.01 5.21 -19.39
CA VAL A 99 4.90 5.40 -17.95
C VAL A 99 6.23 5.90 -17.38
N GLU A 100 6.39 7.21 -17.38
CA GLU A 100 7.56 7.89 -16.82
C GLU A 100 7.35 8.13 -15.31
N THR A 101 8.35 7.77 -14.51
CA THR A 101 8.30 7.97 -13.05
C THR A 101 9.52 8.73 -12.57
N ALA A 102 9.32 9.69 -11.66
CA ALA A 102 10.41 10.32 -10.92
C ALA A 102 10.11 10.35 -9.41
N LEU A 103 11.17 10.29 -8.61
CA LEU A 103 11.11 10.48 -7.17
C LEU A 103 11.42 11.92 -6.81
N LEU A 104 10.56 12.52 -6.01
CA LEU A 104 10.74 13.88 -5.50
C LEU A 104 10.93 13.82 -3.98
N GLY A 105 12.01 14.45 -3.49
CA GLY A 105 12.22 14.67 -2.06
C GLY A 105 11.71 16.04 -1.67
N VAL A 106 10.76 16.09 -0.75
CA VAL A 106 10.16 17.32 -0.26
C VAL A 106 10.48 17.52 1.22
N ASP A 107 10.89 18.74 1.56
CA ASP A 107 11.23 19.15 2.91
C ASP A 107 10.19 20.13 3.47
N PHE A 108 9.88 19.93 4.75
CA PHE A 108 9.16 20.88 5.59
C PHE A 108 10.07 21.29 6.74
N ALA A 109 10.13 22.59 7.03
CA ALA A 109 10.98 23.12 8.10
C ALA A 109 10.61 22.53 9.48
N HIS A 110 9.32 22.26 9.68
CA HIS A 110 8.76 21.59 10.86
C HIS A 110 7.37 21.01 10.58
N GLU A 111 6.83 20.23 11.51
CA GLU A 111 5.57 19.49 11.36
C GLU A 111 4.32 20.37 11.19
N GLY A 112 4.38 21.65 11.57
CA GLY A 112 3.32 22.63 11.35
C GLY A 112 3.60 23.62 10.23
N ALA A 113 4.60 23.37 9.39
CA ALA A 113 5.02 24.32 8.38
C ALA A 113 3.96 24.49 7.28
N THR A 114 3.64 25.74 6.94
CA THR A 114 2.66 26.09 5.91
C THR A 114 3.26 26.16 4.50
N ARG A 115 4.53 25.82 4.35
CA ARG A 115 5.27 25.82 3.09
C ARG A 115 6.20 24.61 3.06
N CYS A 116 6.37 24.05 1.87
CA CYS A 116 7.33 23.00 1.60
C CYS A 116 8.27 23.39 0.47
N THR A 117 9.44 22.76 0.41
CA THR A 117 10.46 22.98 -0.61
C THR A 117 10.89 21.66 -1.22
N LEU A 118 11.29 21.72 -2.49
CA LEU A 118 11.85 20.57 -3.19
C LEU A 118 13.35 20.47 -2.90
N GLY A 119 13.79 19.33 -2.39
CA GLY A 119 15.17 19.07 -1.99
C GLY A 119 15.87 17.97 -2.78
N MET A 120 15.13 17.14 -3.52
CA MET A 120 15.72 16.10 -4.36
C MET A 120 14.81 15.81 -5.56
N VAL A 121 15.44 15.48 -6.69
CA VAL A 121 14.77 14.87 -7.85
C VAL A 121 15.63 13.70 -8.30
N LEU A 122 15.03 12.52 -8.43
CA LEU A 122 15.66 11.33 -8.98
C LEU A 122 14.74 10.71 -10.04
N PRO A 123 14.98 10.95 -11.34
CA PRO A 123 14.27 10.27 -12.41
C PRO A 123 14.58 8.77 -12.38
N LEU A 124 13.60 7.92 -12.71
CA LEU A 124 13.79 6.46 -12.76
C LEU A 124 13.97 6.00 -14.21
N TRP A 125 15.20 5.61 -14.54
CA TRP A 125 15.56 5.11 -15.87
C TRP A 125 15.48 3.59 -15.93
N SER A 126 15.70 3.01 -17.11
CA SER A 126 15.77 1.56 -17.32
C SER A 126 16.90 0.87 -16.54
N ASP A 127 17.92 1.60 -16.11
CA ASP A 127 19.01 1.10 -15.26
C ASP A 127 18.69 1.17 -13.75
N THR A 128 17.46 1.55 -13.38
CA THR A 128 17.09 1.72 -11.98
C THR A 128 17.20 0.40 -11.22
N GLN A 129 17.93 0.41 -10.11
CA GLN A 129 18.05 -0.69 -9.19
C GLN A 129 17.68 -0.23 -7.77
N VAL A 130 17.05 -1.12 -7.03
CA VAL A 130 16.64 -0.88 -5.64
C VAL A 130 17.22 -1.96 -4.75
N PHE A 131 17.90 -1.56 -3.68
CA PHE A 131 18.50 -2.48 -2.72
C PHE A 131 18.11 -2.09 -1.29
N LEU A 132 18.08 -3.07 -0.39
CA LEU A 132 17.96 -2.78 1.04
C LEU A 132 19.31 -2.32 1.58
N ASP A 133 19.30 -1.33 2.46
CA ASP A 133 20.50 -0.75 3.08
C ASP A 133 20.91 -1.49 4.36
N GLY A 134 20.11 -2.47 4.80
CA GLY A 134 20.35 -3.23 6.03
C GLY A 134 20.15 -2.42 7.31
N ASP A 135 19.79 -1.15 7.25
CA ASP A 135 19.55 -0.34 8.44
C ASP A 135 18.15 0.28 8.45
N GLY A 136 17.16 -0.50 8.00
CA GLY A 136 15.76 -0.06 7.93
C GLY A 136 15.48 0.93 6.82
N GLY A 137 16.37 0.98 5.83
CA GLY A 137 16.23 1.83 4.66
C GLY A 137 16.44 1.04 3.37
N PHE A 138 16.26 1.74 2.26
CA PHE A 138 16.55 1.22 0.94
C PHE A 138 17.33 2.26 0.14
N SER A 139 18.18 1.79 -0.76
CA SER A 139 18.88 2.60 -1.73
C SER A 139 18.22 2.46 -3.11
N VAL A 140 18.18 3.57 -3.85
CA VAL A 140 17.75 3.61 -5.25
C VAL A 140 18.90 4.15 -6.07
N THR A 141 19.36 3.36 -7.02
CA THR A 141 20.40 3.71 -7.98
C THR A 141 19.77 3.90 -9.34
N SER A 142 19.85 5.10 -9.91
CA SER A 142 19.28 5.41 -11.22
C SER A 142 20.15 6.44 -11.94
N GLY A 143 20.52 6.18 -13.18
CA GLY A 143 21.34 7.09 -14.00
C GLY A 143 22.68 7.44 -13.34
N GLY A 144 23.31 6.46 -12.67
CA GLY A 144 24.56 6.62 -11.94
C GLY A 144 24.47 7.38 -10.61
N GLN A 145 23.28 7.78 -10.16
CA GLN A 145 23.07 8.40 -8.86
C GLN A 145 22.46 7.40 -7.88
N THR A 146 23.09 7.23 -6.72
CA THR A 146 22.57 6.41 -5.62
C THR A 146 22.03 7.31 -4.52
N ARG A 147 20.80 7.03 -4.06
CA ARG A 147 20.14 7.75 -2.96
C ARG A 147 19.62 6.77 -1.94
N ILE A 148 19.73 7.10 -0.66
CA ILE A 148 19.29 6.24 0.45
C ILE A 148 18.10 6.90 1.14
N PHE A 149 17.10 6.09 1.47
CA PHE A 149 15.87 6.51 2.11
C PHE A 149 15.58 5.63 3.31
N LYS A 150 15.25 6.25 4.45
CA LYS A 150 14.85 5.56 5.68
C LYS A 150 13.40 5.88 6.00
N PRO A 151 12.44 5.00 5.70
CA PRO A 151 11.02 5.18 6.01
C PRO A 151 10.77 5.13 7.53
N ILE A 152 9.76 5.86 8.00
CA ILE A 152 9.44 5.89 9.43
C ILE A 152 8.81 4.60 9.98
N SER A 153 8.45 3.65 9.13
CA SER A 153 7.94 2.36 9.55
C SER A 153 8.16 1.25 8.53
N VAL A 154 8.12 0.01 9.01
CA VAL A 154 8.28 -1.21 8.20
C VAL A 154 7.15 -1.30 7.14
N GLN A 155 5.92 -0.93 7.50
CA GLN A 155 4.81 -0.87 6.54
C GLN A 155 5.02 0.20 5.45
N THR A 156 5.54 1.35 5.84
CA THR A 156 5.87 2.44 4.91
C THR A 156 6.98 2.01 3.95
N MET A 157 8.01 1.31 4.46
CA MET A 157 9.07 0.73 3.65
C MET A 157 8.54 -0.25 2.62
N TRP A 158 7.66 -1.18 3.02
CA TRP A 158 7.01 -2.11 2.11
C TRP A 158 6.22 -1.40 1.00
N ALA A 159 5.40 -0.41 1.36
CA ALA A 159 4.59 0.32 0.39
C ALA A 159 5.44 1.03 -0.68
N VAL A 160 6.56 1.64 -0.29
CA VAL A 160 7.49 2.27 -1.25
C VAL A 160 8.12 1.23 -2.16
N LEU A 161 8.66 0.16 -1.59
CA LEU A 161 9.35 -0.86 -2.38
C LEU A 161 8.42 -1.47 -3.43
N GLN A 162 7.14 -1.69 -3.11
CA GLN A 162 6.17 -2.18 -4.08
C GLN A 162 5.94 -1.21 -5.25
N GLU A 163 5.74 0.09 -4.97
CA GLU A 163 5.57 1.07 -6.05
C GLU A 163 6.87 1.30 -6.84
N LEU A 164 8.04 1.19 -6.20
CA LEU A 164 9.34 1.31 -6.88
C LEU A 164 9.60 0.13 -7.81
N HIS A 165 9.36 -1.11 -7.39
CA HIS A 165 9.52 -2.27 -8.28
C HIS A 165 8.63 -2.15 -9.51
N ARG A 166 7.36 -1.74 -9.31
CA ARG A 166 6.45 -1.44 -10.42
C ARG A 166 7.00 -0.36 -11.34
N ALA A 167 7.53 0.73 -10.79
CA ALA A 167 8.13 1.80 -11.58
C ALA A 167 9.41 1.36 -12.33
N CYS A 168 10.23 0.48 -11.75
CA CYS A 168 11.41 -0.06 -12.41
C CYS A 168 11.03 -0.95 -13.59
N GLU A 169 10.02 -1.81 -13.44
CA GLU A 169 9.50 -2.61 -14.54
C GLU A 169 8.92 -1.74 -15.67
N ASP A 170 8.14 -0.72 -15.32
CA ASP A 170 7.59 0.26 -16.26
C ASP A 170 8.73 0.94 -17.04
N ALA A 171 9.79 1.37 -16.35
CA ALA A 171 10.95 2.03 -16.97
C ALA A 171 11.81 1.10 -17.83
N ALA A 172 11.97 -0.17 -17.44
CA ALA A 172 12.66 -1.18 -18.22
C ALA A 172 11.90 -1.53 -19.51
N ARG A 173 10.56 -1.60 -19.46
CA ARG A 173 9.71 -1.83 -20.63
C ARG A 173 9.71 -0.63 -21.59
N GLY A 174 9.71 0.59 -21.05
CA GLY A 174 9.80 1.83 -21.85
C GLY A 174 11.18 2.11 -22.43
N GLY A 175 12.23 1.43 -21.95
CA GLY A 175 13.59 1.64 -22.46
C GLY A 175 14.13 3.06 -22.19
N HIS A 176 13.73 3.67 -21.07
CA HIS A 176 14.13 5.04 -20.71
C HIS A 176 15.62 5.10 -20.44
N ILE A 177 16.38 5.87 -21.21
CA ILE A 177 17.84 6.01 -21.06
C ILE A 177 18.18 7.46 -20.68
N PRO A 178 19.15 7.68 -19.76
CA PRO A 178 19.64 9.02 -19.45
C PRO A 178 20.09 9.78 -20.71
N GLY A 179 19.57 10.99 -20.91
CA GLY A 179 19.93 11.84 -22.04
C GLY A 179 18.98 11.79 -23.24
N GLY A 180 17.97 10.90 -23.22
CA GLY A 180 16.86 10.91 -24.16
C GLY A 180 15.81 12.01 -23.88
N PRO A 181 14.72 12.07 -24.68
CA PRO A 181 13.59 12.97 -24.45
C PRO A 181 12.72 12.55 -23.25
N ALA A 182 12.79 11.29 -22.83
CA ALA A 182 12.07 10.76 -21.68
C ALA A 182 12.47 11.49 -20.40
N LEU A 183 11.51 11.69 -19.50
CA LEU A 183 11.71 12.35 -18.20
C LEU A 183 12.26 13.78 -18.31
N ALA A 184 12.15 14.44 -19.47
CA ALA A 184 12.59 15.83 -19.66
C ALA A 184 11.90 16.77 -18.67
N TRP A 185 10.66 16.46 -18.30
CA TRP A 185 9.93 17.21 -17.30
C TRP A 185 10.57 17.20 -15.90
N ALA A 186 11.26 16.12 -15.53
CA ALA A 186 11.93 16.02 -14.24
C ALA A 186 13.05 17.06 -14.11
N ARG A 187 13.62 17.53 -15.23
CA ARG A 187 14.60 18.63 -15.25
C ARG A 187 13.99 19.96 -14.76
N GLY A 188 12.69 20.17 -15.01
CA GLY A 188 11.97 21.34 -14.50
C GLY A 188 11.94 21.36 -12.98
N TYR A 189 11.68 20.20 -12.35
CA TYR A 189 11.78 20.04 -10.91
C TYR A 189 13.21 20.22 -10.41
N ALA A 190 14.21 19.65 -11.11
CA ALA A 190 15.62 19.81 -10.72
C ALA A 190 16.09 21.28 -10.72
N ALA A 191 15.57 22.10 -11.64
CA ALA A 191 15.84 23.54 -11.67
C ALA A 191 15.11 24.32 -10.56
N ALA A 192 14.05 23.74 -9.98
CA ALA A 192 13.24 24.32 -8.91
C ALA A 192 13.65 23.86 -7.49
N LEU A 193 14.81 23.19 -7.36
CA LEU A 193 15.36 22.83 -6.05
C LEU A 193 15.57 24.08 -5.20
N GLY A 194 14.93 24.13 -4.04
CA GLY A 194 14.85 25.32 -3.19
C GLY A 194 15.00 25.04 -1.70
N SER A 195 15.21 23.79 -1.31
CA SER A 195 15.49 23.44 0.08
C SER A 195 16.83 24.04 0.55
N GLU A 196 16.92 24.34 1.84
CA GLU A 196 18.16 24.83 2.45
C GLU A 196 19.33 23.87 2.18
N GLN A 197 20.57 24.40 2.10
CA GLN A 197 21.77 23.59 1.83
C GLN A 197 21.90 22.39 2.77
N SER A 198 21.51 22.56 4.03
CA SER A 198 21.55 21.47 5.00
C SER A 198 20.56 20.33 4.71
N CYS A 199 19.39 20.63 4.13
CA CYS A 199 18.47 19.63 3.62
C CYS A 199 19.04 18.97 2.36
N LEU A 200 19.59 19.76 1.42
CA LEU A 200 20.19 19.21 0.20
C LEU A 200 21.31 18.21 0.53
N ASN A 201 22.17 18.55 1.49
CA ASN A 201 23.25 17.67 1.95
C ASN A 201 22.71 16.36 2.53
N GLU A 202 21.60 16.39 3.28
CA GLU A 202 20.98 15.19 3.84
C GLU A 202 20.36 14.31 2.75
N TRP A 203 19.82 14.89 1.66
CA TRP A 203 19.39 14.12 0.47
C TRP A 203 20.57 13.54 -0.33
N LEU A 204 21.72 14.21 -0.30
CA LEU A 204 22.95 13.81 -1.01
C LEU A 204 23.84 12.88 -0.18
N ALA A 205 23.48 12.61 1.08
CA ALA A 205 24.25 11.75 1.95
C ALA A 205 24.30 10.33 1.35
N MET A 206 25.51 9.81 1.21
CA MET A 206 25.81 8.44 0.81
C MET A 206 26.29 7.66 2.04
N ALA A 207 25.96 6.37 2.13
CA ALA A 207 26.37 5.50 3.25
C ALA A 207 27.90 5.51 3.48
N ASP A 208 28.67 5.65 2.41
CA ASP A 208 30.13 5.51 2.40
C ASP A 208 30.90 6.61 3.16
N LEU A 209 30.25 7.71 3.54
CA LEU A 209 30.89 8.83 4.26
C LEU A 209 30.76 8.74 5.78
N GLU A 210 29.93 7.82 6.29
CA GLU A 210 29.95 7.46 7.71
C GLU A 210 30.98 6.36 7.92
N SER A 211 32.25 6.76 8.05
CA SER A 211 33.29 5.94 8.66
C SER A 211 32.87 5.63 10.10
N VAL A 212 32.04 4.61 10.28
CA VAL A 212 31.84 3.98 11.58
C VAL A 212 33.19 3.35 11.91
N ARG A 213 33.97 4.01 12.77
CA ARG A 213 35.11 3.34 13.41
C ARG A 213 34.56 2.00 13.90
N PRO A 214 35.17 0.86 13.53
CA PRO A 214 34.82 -0.39 14.17
C PRO A 214 34.86 -0.15 15.68
N SER A 215 33.78 -0.50 16.37
CA SER A 215 33.73 -0.49 17.82
C SER A 215 35.03 -1.14 18.31
N SER A 216 35.74 -0.48 19.23
CA SER A 216 37.02 -0.97 19.75
C SER A 216 36.94 -2.47 20.02
N PRO A 217 37.93 -3.29 19.60
CA PRO A 217 37.81 -4.73 19.60
C PRO A 217 37.43 -5.19 20.99
N THR A 218 36.18 -5.61 21.15
CA THR A 218 35.68 -6.07 22.43
C THR A 218 36.24 -7.47 22.58
N SER A 219 37.31 -7.57 23.37
CA SER A 219 38.00 -8.77 23.86
C SER A 219 37.49 -10.10 23.30
N LEU A 220 38.34 -10.78 22.51
CA LEU A 220 38.31 -12.21 22.16
C LEU A 220 37.15 -12.98 22.83
N ARG A 221 35.95 -12.89 22.25
CA ARG A 221 34.83 -13.76 22.61
C ARG A 221 34.98 -15.03 21.78
N PRO A 222 34.76 -16.23 22.37
CA PRO A 222 34.85 -17.46 21.61
C PRO A 222 33.82 -17.43 20.48
N ALA A 223 34.16 -18.02 19.33
CA ALA A 223 33.20 -18.38 18.30
C ALA A 223 32.11 -19.25 18.95
N MET A 224 30.96 -18.65 19.21
CA MET A 224 29.83 -19.21 19.95
C MET A 224 28.65 -19.31 18.98
N PRO A 225 27.76 -20.31 19.18
CA PRO A 225 27.04 -20.96 18.09
C PRO A 225 26.20 -19.96 17.31
N GLU A 226 26.39 -19.94 15.99
CA GLU A 226 25.50 -19.27 15.04
C GLU A 226 24.06 -19.61 15.43
N LEU A 227 23.30 -18.61 15.90
CA LEU A 227 21.86 -18.75 16.04
C LEU A 227 21.36 -19.21 14.68
N SER A 228 20.78 -20.41 14.60
CA SER A 228 20.25 -20.92 13.35
C SER A 228 19.33 -19.86 12.74
N GLU A 229 19.56 -19.49 11.48
CA GLU A 229 18.70 -18.55 10.73
C GLU A 229 17.22 -18.90 10.88
N GLN A 230 16.91 -20.20 11.05
CA GLN A 230 15.56 -20.70 11.27
C GLN A 230 14.94 -20.23 12.60
N ALA A 231 15.74 -20.12 13.67
CA ALA A 231 15.32 -19.59 14.95
C ALA A 231 15.11 -18.06 14.87
N VAL A 232 15.99 -17.34 14.19
CA VAL A 232 15.85 -15.89 13.93
C VAL A 232 14.57 -15.62 13.14
N ARG A 233 14.31 -16.39 12.07
CA ARG A 233 13.06 -16.32 11.30
C ARG A 233 11.81 -16.58 12.14
N ALA A 234 11.84 -17.58 13.03
CA ALA A 234 10.70 -17.89 13.88
C ALA A 234 10.41 -16.78 14.89
N LEU A 235 11.44 -16.25 15.53
CA LEU A 235 11.33 -15.13 16.47
C LEU A 235 10.91 -13.84 15.77
N LEU A 236 11.43 -13.57 14.57
CA LEU A 236 11.07 -12.39 13.80
C LEU A 236 9.58 -12.38 13.45
N ARG A 237 9.04 -13.53 13.02
CA ARG A 237 7.60 -13.68 12.80
C ARG A 237 6.78 -13.38 14.05
N ASP A 238 7.22 -13.85 15.21
CA ASP A 238 6.52 -13.60 16.47
C ASP A 238 6.58 -12.13 16.89
N VAL A 239 7.75 -11.50 16.79
CA VAL A 239 7.91 -10.05 17.04
C VAL A 239 7.00 -9.25 16.13
N MET A 240 7.07 -9.48 14.82
CA MET A 240 6.26 -8.76 13.84
C MET A 240 4.75 -9.01 13.99
N ALA A 241 4.34 -10.21 14.42
CA ALA A 241 2.94 -10.51 14.69
C ALA A 241 2.35 -9.76 15.89
N THR A 242 3.20 -9.31 16.82
CA THR A 242 2.79 -8.57 18.02
C THR A 242 3.05 -7.06 17.91
N ALA A 243 3.84 -6.64 16.93
CA ALA A 243 4.22 -5.26 16.72
C ALA A 243 3.15 -4.47 15.95
N ASP A 244 3.05 -3.18 16.24
CA ASP A 244 2.30 -2.24 15.41
C ASP A 244 3.12 -1.87 14.17
N LEU A 245 2.90 -2.59 13.08
CA LEU A 245 3.66 -2.46 11.83
C LEU A 245 3.59 -1.06 11.20
N GLU A 246 2.58 -0.26 11.54
CA GLU A 246 2.44 1.11 11.03
C GLU A 246 3.40 2.09 11.70
N ASN A 247 3.80 1.82 12.94
CA ASN A 247 4.62 2.72 13.75
C ASN A 247 5.99 2.14 14.13
N VAL A 248 6.23 0.85 13.89
CA VAL A 248 7.50 0.21 14.19
C VAL A 248 8.50 0.38 13.04
N THR A 249 9.72 0.76 13.37
CA THR A 249 10.86 0.81 12.45
C THR A 249 11.58 -0.55 12.40
N SER A 250 12.31 -0.82 11.31
CA SER A 250 13.15 -2.03 11.22
C SER A 250 14.18 -2.09 12.35
N LYS A 251 14.67 -0.92 12.81
CA LYS A 251 15.59 -0.80 13.93
C LYS A 251 14.95 -1.28 15.24
N GLU A 252 13.73 -0.86 15.54
CA GLU A 252 13.01 -1.30 16.75
C GLU A 252 12.67 -2.79 16.71
N VAL A 253 12.30 -3.33 15.55
CA VAL A 253 12.10 -4.78 15.37
C VAL A 253 13.40 -5.54 15.66
N ARG A 254 14.53 -5.04 15.15
CA ARG A 254 15.86 -5.63 15.40
C ARG A 254 16.25 -5.54 16.88
N GLU A 255 16.05 -4.39 17.52
CA GLU A 255 16.35 -4.22 18.96
C GLU A 255 15.51 -5.18 19.83
N GLU A 256 14.24 -5.40 19.49
CA GLU A 256 13.38 -6.37 20.18
C GLU A 256 13.84 -7.82 19.93
N LEU A 257 14.30 -8.14 18.72
CA LEU A 257 14.93 -9.43 18.42
C LEU A 257 16.21 -9.66 19.23
N GLU A 258 17.08 -8.67 19.31
CA GLU A 258 18.31 -8.70 20.11
C GLU A 258 17.98 -8.89 21.60
N ARG A 259 16.94 -8.21 22.10
CA ARG A 259 16.44 -8.36 23.48
C ARG A 259 15.95 -9.78 23.77
N ARG A 260 15.24 -10.43 22.84
CA ARG A 260 14.71 -11.78 23.01
C ARG A 260 15.76 -12.87 22.83
N THR A 261 16.70 -12.67 21.91
CA THR A 261 17.79 -13.62 21.65
C THR A 261 18.93 -13.48 22.66
N GLY A 262 19.10 -12.30 23.29
CA GLY A 262 20.20 -12.00 24.19
C GLY A 262 21.54 -11.75 23.49
N HIS A 263 21.53 -11.56 22.17
CA HIS A 263 22.72 -11.42 21.33
C HIS A 263 22.60 -10.20 20.42
N SER A 264 23.74 -9.60 20.07
CA SER A 264 23.77 -8.56 19.03
C SER A 264 23.60 -9.21 17.66
N LEU A 265 22.73 -8.64 16.83
CA LEU A 265 22.43 -9.06 15.47
C LEU A 265 22.93 -8.03 14.44
N ALA A 266 23.91 -7.20 14.83
CA ALA A 266 24.45 -6.12 14.01
C ALA A 266 25.18 -6.57 12.74
N GLU A 267 25.58 -7.84 12.64
CA GLU A 267 26.17 -8.43 11.42
C GLU A 267 25.11 -9.07 10.50
N HIS A 268 23.88 -9.26 10.99
CA HIS A 268 22.80 -9.94 10.26
C HIS A 268 21.74 -8.94 9.75
N LYS A 269 22.07 -7.65 9.66
CA LYS A 269 21.04 -6.64 9.41
C LYS A 269 20.38 -6.80 8.05
N ASP A 270 21.17 -7.09 7.00
CA ASP A 270 20.66 -7.35 5.65
C ASP A 270 19.72 -8.57 5.64
N PHE A 271 20.09 -9.63 6.37
CA PHE A 271 19.26 -10.82 6.50
C PHE A 271 17.93 -10.49 7.20
N ILE A 272 17.97 -9.73 8.29
CA ILE A 272 16.77 -9.36 9.06
C ILE A 272 15.87 -8.46 8.23
N ASP A 273 16.40 -7.46 7.51
CA ASP A 273 15.63 -6.58 6.64
C ASP A 273 14.96 -7.36 5.49
N ASN A 274 15.68 -8.27 4.84
CA ASN A 274 15.11 -9.14 3.80
C ASN A 274 14.03 -10.07 4.38
N GLU A 275 14.30 -10.71 5.51
CA GLU A 275 13.32 -11.58 6.17
C GLU A 275 12.11 -10.79 6.69
N MET A 276 12.27 -9.56 7.15
CA MET A 276 11.16 -8.70 7.55
C MET A 276 10.23 -8.44 6.37
N LEU A 277 10.77 -8.11 5.19
CA LEU A 277 9.95 -7.93 4.00
C LEU A 277 9.27 -9.22 3.55
N LEU A 278 9.97 -10.35 3.61
CA LEU A 278 9.36 -11.65 3.32
C LEU A 278 8.25 -11.98 4.32
N VAL A 279 8.46 -11.67 5.59
CA VAL A 279 7.47 -11.86 6.64
C VAL A 279 6.29 -10.93 6.41
N LEU A 280 6.46 -9.64 6.08
CA LEU A 280 5.34 -8.75 5.70
C LEU A 280 4.58 -9.27 4.48
N ALA A 281 5.30 -9.67 3.43
CA ALA A 281 4.73 -10.23 2.22
C ALA A 281 3.90 -11.49 2.52
N GLN A 282 4.38 -12.30 3.48
CA GLN A 282 3.72 -13.52 3.94
C GLN A 282 2.69 -13.27 5.04
N MET A 283 2.72 -12.14 5.75
CA MET A 283 1.87 -11.87 6.91
C MET A 283 0.45 -11.51 6.49
N ASP A 284 0.24 -11.06 5.26
CA ASP A 284 -1.09 -11.00 4.69
C ASP A 284 -1.51 -12.37 4.12
N ARG A 285 -1.31 -13.49 4.84
CA ARG A 285 -1.78 -14.83 4.41
C ARG A 285 -3.28 -14.78 4.14
N PRO A 286 -3.78 -15.55 3.15
CA PRO A 286 -5.20 -15.66 2.94
C PRO A 286 -5.81 -16.35 4.16
N SER A 287 -6.80 -15.69 4.77
CA SER A 287 -7.46 -16.18 5.97
C SER A 287 -8.44 -17.29 5.58
N ARG A 288 -8.27 -18.48 6.14
CA ARG A 288 -9.20 -19.60 5.92
C ARG A 288 -10.48 -19.38 6.73
N VAL A 289 -11.50 -18.79 6.10
CA VAL A 289 -12.79 -18.47 6.74
C VAL A 289 -13.64 -19.74 6.92
N PHE A 290 -13.62 -20.63 5.92
CA PHE A 290 -14.27 -21.94 5.96
C PHE A 290 -13.34 -23.01 5.35
N PRO A 291 -13.56 -24.32 5.57
CA PRO A 291 -12.68 -25.37 5.05
C PRO A 291 -12.41 -25.30 3.54
N HIS A 292 -13.37 -24.80 2.77
CA HIS A 292 -13.32 -24.63 1.31
C HIS A 292 -13.16 -23.16 0.86
N LEU A 293 -13.05 -22.20 1.78
CA LEU A 293 -13.10 -20.77 1.46
C LEU A 293 -11.99 -19.98 2.16
N PHE A 294 -11.16 -19.34 1.36
CA PHE A 294 -10.13 -18.40 1.78
C PHE A 294 -10.52 -16.97 1.40
N LEU A 295 -10.16 -16.01 2.24
CA LEU A 295 -10.32 -14.58 2.02
C LEU A 295 -8.93 -13.94 1.98
N GLY A 296 -8.62 -13.16 0.94
CA GLY A 296 -7.30 -12.55 0.79
C GLY A 296 -7.27 -11.29 -0.05
N SER A 297 -6.05 -10.78 -0.26
CA SER A 297 -5.71 -9.61 -1.07
C SER A 297 -5.22 -10.01 -2.47
N GLU A 298 -4.87 -9.01 -3.29
CA GLU A 298 -4.30 -9.23 -4.63
C GLU A 298 -2.99 -10.02 -4.58
N TRP A 299 -2.20 -9.83 -3.51
CA TRP A 299 -0.95 -10.54 -3.28
C TRP A 299 -1.18 -12.05 -3.09
N ASN A 300 -2.23 -12.43 -2.37
CA ASN A 300 -2.58 -13.84 -2.22
C ASN A 300 -3.03 -14.46 -3.55
N ALA A 301 -3.67 -13.68 -4.42
CA ALA A 301 -4.07 -14.14 -5.75
C ALA A 301 -2.89 -14.22 -6.72
N ALA A 302 -1.83 -13.43 -6.51
CA ALA A 302 -0.60 -13.45 -7.28
C ALA A 302 0.42 -14.49 -6.80
N ASN A 303 0.23 -15.08 -5.61
CA ASN A 303 1.16 -16.07 -5.05
C ASN A 303 0.78 -17.50 -5.49
N LEU A 304 1.34 -17.96 -6.61
CA LEU A 304 1.08 -19.30 -7.16
C LEU A 304 1.40 -20.43 -6.16
N GLU A 305 2.52 -20.31 -5.44
CA GLU A 305 2.97 -21.35 -4.52
C GLU A 305 1.98 -21.50 -3.35
N GLU A 306 1.56 -20.40 -2.75
CA GLU A 306 0.59 -20.40 -1.66
C GLU A 306 -0.80 -20.90 -2.11
N LEU A 307 -1.24 -20.54 -3.32
CA LEU A 307 -2.47 -21.07 -3.91
C LEU A 307 -2.42 -22.60 -4.05
N GLN A 308 -1.30 -23.13 -4.54
CA GLN A 308 -1.09 -24.58 -4.69
C GLN A 308 -0.97 -25.30 -3.35
N GLN A 309 -0.20 -24.75 -2.40
CA GLN A 309 -0.06 -25.28 -1.04
C GLN A 309 -1.43 -25.36 -0.33
N ASN A 310 -2.26 -24.33 -0.51
CA ASN A 310 -3.62 -24.29 0.03
C ASN A 310 -4.62 -25.13 -0.78
N ARG A 311 -4.21 -25.75 -1.89
CA ARG A 311 -5.04 -26.53 -2.81
C ARG A 311 -6.23 -25.73 -3.34
N VAL A 312 -6.02 -24.45 -3.60
CA VAL A 312 -7.01 -23.58 -4.25
C VAL A 312 -7.20 -24.08 -5.67
N THR A 313 -8.45 -24.24 -6.08
CA THR A 313 -8.81 -24.65 -7.46
C THR A 313 -9.58 -23.55 -8.18
N HIS A 314 -10.21 -22.65 -7.43
CA HIS A 314 -11.08 -21.60 -7.94
C HIS A 314 -10.72 -20.25 -7.33
N ILE A 315 -10.84 -19.18 -8.11
CA ILE A 315 -10.56 -17.82 -7.64
C ILE A 315 -11.74 -16.92 -7.99
N LEU A 316 -12.32 -16.28 -6.98
CA LEU A 316 -13.34 -15.25 -7.13
C LEU A 316 -12.68 -13.88 -6.96
N ASN A 317 -12.49 -13.20 -8.09
CA ASN A 317 -11.93 -11.86 -8.15
C ASN A 317 -13.05 -10.83 -8.08
N VAL A 318 -13.12 -10.08 -6.98
CA VAL A 318 -14.14 -9.06 -6.71
C VAL A 318 -13.57 -7.65 -6.90
N ALA A 319 -12.58 -7.49 -7.77
CA ALA A 319 -11.97 -6.20 -8.10
C ALA A 319 -12.02 -5.93 -9.61
N ARG A 320 -12.33 -4.68 -9.96
CA ARG A 320 -12.34 -4.24 -11.37
C ARG A 320 -10.92 -4.04 -11.89
N GLU A 321 -10.05 -3.51 -11.04
CA GLU A 321 -8.71 -3.05 -11.34
C GLU A 321 -7.63 -4.14 -11.29
N ILE A 322 -8.00 -5.40 -11.04
CA ILE A 322 -7.07 -6.52 -10.89
C ILE A 322 -7.37 -7.58 -11.93
N ASP A 323 -6.35 -7.96 -12.69
CA ASP A 323 -6.41 -9.04 -13.66
C ASP A 323 -6.23 -10.42 -13.03
N ASN A 324 -6.58 -11.45 -13.78
CA ASN A 324 -6.37 -12.83 -13.34
C ASN A 324 -4.91 -13.22 -13.62
N PHE A 325 -4.15 -13.45 -12.56
CA PHE A 325 -2.72 -13.77 -12.66
C PHE A 325 -2.44 -15.11 -13.35
N PHE A 326 -3.29 -16.12 -13.13
CA PHE A 326 -3.04 -17.51 -13.57
C PHE A 326 -4.25 -18.15 -14.27
N PRO A 327 -4.80 -17.55 -15.34
CA PRO A 327 -6.06 -17.98 -15.96
C PRO A 327 -6.00 -19.39 -16.57
N ALA A 328 -4.80 -19.91 -16.85
CA ALA A 328 -4.59 -21.26 -17.35
C ALA A 328 -4.59 -22.34 -16.25
N LEU A 329 -4.43 -21.95 -14.98
CA LEU A 329 -4.22 -22.88 -13.86
C LEU A 329 -5.41 -22.97 -12.91
N PHE A 330 -6.22 -21.90 -12.81
CA PHE A 330 -7.37 -21.86 -11.90
C PHE A 330 -8.64 -21.48 -12.65
N THR A 331 -9.78 -21.89 -12.10
CA THR A 331 -11.09 -21.47 -12.61
C THR A 331 -11.48 -20.13 -11.98
N TYR A 332 -11.67 -19.10 -12.78
CA TYR A 332 -11.99 -17.76 -12.30
C TYR A 332 -13.48 -17.42 -12.42
N MET A 333 -14.00 -16.73 -11.40
CA MET A 333 -15.20 -15.90 -11.51
C MET A 333 -14.80 -14.45 -11.24
N ASN A 334 -15.36 -13.52 -12.02
CA ASN A 334 -15.02 -12.10 -11.93
C ASN A 334 -16.28 -11.29 -11.60
N VAL A 335 -16.20 -10.48 -10.55
CA VAL A 335 -17.17 -9.43 -10.22
C VAL A 335 -16.42 -8.10 -10.26
N ARG A 336 -16.54 -7.39 -11.39
CA ARG A 336 -15.70 -6.22 -11.69
C ARG A 336 -16.31 -4.95 -11.10
N VAL A 337 -16.05 -4.73 -9.80
CA VAL A 337 -16.48 -3.54 -9.05
C VAL A 337 -15.31 -2.81 -8.39
N TYR A 338 -15.41 -1.48 -8.30
CA TYR A 338 -14.53 -0.64 -7.48
C TYR A 338 -14.97 -0.63 -6.01
N ASP A 339 -14.09 -0.18 -5.11
CA ASP A 339 -14.33 -0.16 -3.66
C ASP A 339 -15.00 1.15 -3.21
N GLU A 340 -16.14 1.46 -3.80
CA GLU A 340 -16.85 2.71 -3.61
C GLU A 340 -18.20 2.46 -2.95
N GLU A 341 -18.73 3.44 -2.21
CA GLU A 341 -20.04 3.30 -1.57
C GLU A 341 -21.20 3.19 -2.58
N ALA A 342 -21.03 3.75 -3.78
CA ALA A 342 -22.00 3.68 -4.87
C ALA A 342 -21.98 2.34 -5.62
N ALA A 343 -20.91 1.54 -5.46
CA ALA A 343 -20.77 0.27 -6.13
C ALA A 343 -21.78 -0.76 -5.60
N GLN A 344 -22.32 -1.60 -6.48
CA GLN A 344 -23.34 -2.58 -6.14
C GLN A 344 -22.76 -3.99 -6.17
N LEU A 345 -22.67 -4.62 -5.00
CA LEU A 345 -22.33 -6.04 -4.86
C LEU A 345 -23.58 -6.91 -4.74
N LEU A 346 -24.68 -6.35 -4.24
CA LEU A 346 -25.92 -7.07 -3.98
C LEU A 346 -26.46 -7.89 -5.17
N PRO A 347 -26.50 -7.36 -6.40
CA PRO A 347 -26.98 -8.12 -7.56
C PRO A 347 -26.14 -9.37 -7.84
N HIS A 348 -24.86 -9.37 -7.45
CA HIS A 348 -23.91 -10.44 -7.73
C HIS A 348 -23.83 -11.50 -6.63
N TRP A 349 -24.45 -11.28 -5.46
CA TRP A 349 -24.35 -12.21 -4.34
C TRP A 349 -25.01 -13.57 -4.61
N ASN A 350 -26.01 -13.63 -5.49
CA ASN A 350 -26.57 -14.92 -5.89
C ASN A 350 -25.58 -15.73 -6.75
N ASP A 351 -24.95 -15.10 -7.73
CA ASP A 351 -24.02 -15.79 -8.63
C ASP A 351 -22.74 -16.21 -7.92
N THR A 352 -22.21 -15.33 -7.06
CA THR A 352 -21.03 -15.63 -6.24
C THR A 352 -21.33 -16.75 -5.24
N PHE A 353 -22.53 -16.77 -4.64
CA PHE A 353 -22.99 -17.89 -3.82
C PHE A 353 -23.00 -19.20 -4.63
N LEU A 354 -23.65 -19.22 -5.81
CA LEU A 354 -23.72 -20.42 -6.64
C LEU A 354 -22.34 -20.93 -7.06
N PHE A 355 -21.41 -20.02 -7.39
CA PHE A 355 -20.03 -20.37 -7.68
C PHE A 355 -19.36 -21.05 -6.48
N LEU A 356 -19.40 -20.41 -5.30
CA LEU A 356 -18.76 -20.94 -4.10
C LEU A 356 -19.39 -22.26 -3.63
N SER A 357 -20.72 -22.41 -3.73
CA SER A 357 -21.41 -23.66 -3.39
C SER A 357 -21.04 -24.80 -4.35
N ARG A 358 -20.81 -24.53 -5.64
CA ARG A 358 -20.28 -25.55 -6.58
C ARG A 358 -18.87 -25.98 -6.23
N VAL A 359 -18.00 -25.03 -5.87
CA VAL A 359 -16.63 -25.33 -5.42
C VAL A 359 -16.66 -26.24 -4.20
N ARG A 360 -17.49 -25.90 -3.21
CA ARG A 360 -17.72 -26.72 -2.01
C ARG A 360 -18.19 -28.12 -2.36
N ALA A 361 -19.21 -28.24 -3.22
CA ALA A 361 -19.81 -29.51 -3.60
C ALA A 361 -18.82 -30.42 -4.34
N ALA A 362 -17.91 -29.85 -5.13
CA ALA A 362 -16.85 -30.57 -5.82
C ALA A 362 -15.65 -30.94 -4.91
N GLY A 363 -15.68 -30.58 -3.62
CA GLY A 363 -14.56 -30.77 -2.69
C GLY A 363 -13.36 -29.87 -2.99
N GLY A 364 -13.55 -28.83 -3.82
CA GLY A 364 -12.53 -27.84 -4.15
C GLY A 364 -12.36 -26.78 -3.07
N ARG A 365 -11.47 -25.83 -3.33
CA ARG A 365 -11.24 -24.67 -2.45
C ARG A 365 -11.19 -23.39 -3.29
N ALA A 366 -11.82 -22.35 -2.79
CA ALA A 366 -11.86 -21.04 -3.44
C ALA A 366 -11.08 -20.00 -2.64
N LEU A 367 -10.34 -19.15 -3.35
CA LEU A 367 -9.88 -17.87 -2.82
C LEU A 367 -10.85 -16.78 -3.29
N VAL A 368 -11.38 -15.99 -2.36
CA VAL A 368 -12.12 -14.75 -2.64
C VAL A 368 -11.20 -13.59 -2.34
N HIS A 369 -10.89 -12.76 -3.34
CA HIS A 369 -10.00 -11.63 -3.16
C HIS A 369 -10.53 -10.35 -3.82
N CYS A 370 -10.00 -9.24 -3.34
CA CYS A 370 -10.06 -7.95 -4.02
C CYS A 370 -8.65 -7.36 -3.98
N ARG A 371 -8.49 -6.04 -3.86
CA ARG A 371 -7.19 -5.41 -3.70
C ARG A 371 -6.57 -5.65 -2.33
N MET A 372 -7.24 -5.21 -1.27
CA MET A 372 -6.72 -5.29 0.11
C MET A 372 -7.25 -6.50 0.90
N GLY A 373 -8.28 -7.18 0.40
CA GLY A 373 -8.91 -8.28 1.14
C GLY A 373 -9.71 -7.83 2.37
N LEU A 374 -10.14 -6.56 2.43
CA LEU A 374 -10.81 -5.97 3.61
C LEU A 374 -12.27 -5.59 3.39
N SER A 375 -12.64 -5.14 2.19
CA SER A 375 -13.97 -4.58 1.91
C SER A 375 -14.78 -5.41 0.91
N ARG A 376 -14.54 -5.30 -0.41
CA ARG A 376 -15.31 -6.00 -1.46
C ARG A 376 -15.38 -7.53 -1.30
N SER A 377 -14.22 -8.17 -1.19
CA SER A 377 -14.14 -9.63 -1.00
C SER A 377 -14.72 -10.06 0.34
N ALA A 378 -14.48 -9.29 1.40
CA ALA A 378 -15.04 -9.57 2.71
C ALA A 378 -16.57 -9.46 2.73
N ALA A 379 -17.15 -8.41 2.12
CA ALA A 379 -18.60 -8.26 1.96
C ALA A 379 -19.22 -9.46 1.23
N THR A 380 -18.55 -9.96 0.20
CA THR A 380 -18.99 -11.15 -0.54
C THR A 380 -18.93 -12.42 0.30
N VAL A 381 -17.88 -12.59 1.11
CA VAL A 381 -17.76 -13.71 2.06
C VAL A 381 -18.82 -13.64 3.17
N LEU A 382 -19.16 -12.43 3.64
CA LEU A 382 -20.24 -12.21 4.61
C LEU A 382 -21.58 -12.61 4.04
N ALA A 383 -21.92 -12.13 2.83
CA ALA A 383 -23.15 -12.52 2.13
C ALA A 383 -23.23 -14.03 1.91
N TYR A 384 -22.12 -14.67 1.53
CA TYR A 384 -22.02 -16.13 1.43
C TYR A 384 -22.32 -16.81 2.77
N ALA A 385 -21.72 -16.38 3.87
CA ALA A 385 -21.93 -16.96 5.18
C ALA A 385 -23.39 -16.81 5.66
N MET A 386 -24.00 -15.65 5.41
CA MET A 386 -25.40 -15.38 5.73
C MET A 386 -26.32 -16.35 5.00
N LYS A 387 -26.12 -16.53 3.68
CA LYS A 387 -26.98 -17.39 2.85
C LYS A 387 -26.73 -18.88 3.06
N GLU A 388 -25.47 -19.32 3.13
CA GLU A 388 -25.11 -20.74 3.23
C GLU A 388 -25.46 -21.33 4.62
N PHE A 389 -25.27 -20.55 5.68
CA PHE A 389 -25.44 -21.04 7.06
C PHE A 389 -26.66 -20.43 7.78
N GLY A 390 -27.44 -19.58 7.10
CA GLY A 390 -28.57 -18.86 7.72
C GLY A 390 -28.13 -17.94 8.86
N TRP A 391 -26.92 -17.38 8.77
CA TRP A 391 -26.38 -16.55 9.84
C TRP A 391 -26.89 -15.10 9.73
N PRO A 392 -27.21 -14.46 10.87
CA PRO A 392 -27.42 -13.02 10.87
C PRO A 392 -26.10 -12.29 10.55
N LEU A 393 -26.19 -11.09 9.95
CA LEU A 393 -25.02 -10.30 9.55
C LEU A 393 -24.03 -10.12 10.70
N GLU A 394 -24.52 -9.80 11.90
CA GLU A 394 -23.68 -9.62 13.08
C GLU A 394 -22.83 -10.87 13.40
N ARG A 395 -23.41 -12.07 13.28
CA ARG A 395 -22.71 -13.33 13.52
C ARG A 395 -21.69 -13.60 12.41
N ALA A 396 -22.07 -13.38 11.15
CA ALA A 396 -21.17 -13.53 10.02
C ALA A 396 -19.96 -12.59 10.15
N LEU A 397 -20.20 -11.33 10.48
CA LEU A 397 -19.16 -10.32 10.68
C LEU A 397 -18.22 -10.69 11.83
N ARG A 398 -18.76 -11.15 12.96
CA ARG A 398 -17.97 -11.61 14.09
C ARG A 398 -17.06 -12.80 13.72
N HIS A 399 -17.60 -13.78 12.98
CA HIS A 399 -16.82 -14.94 12.54
C HIS A 399 -15.71 -14.55 11.56
N VAL A 400 -16.04 -13.76 10.53
CA VAL A 400 -15.05 -13.34 9.54
C VAL A 400 -13.97 -12.47 10.18
N ARG A 401 -14.31 -11.56 11.10
CA ARG A 401 -13.33 -10.77 11.86
C ARG A 401 -12.47 -11.61 12.80
N HIS A 402 -13.01 -12.70 13.35
CA HIS A 402 -12.18 -13.63 14.11
C HIS A 402 -11.12 -14.30 13.23
N CYS A 403 -11.44 -14.58 11.96
CA CYS A 403 -10.48 -15.12 11.00
C CYS A 403 -9.54 -14.06 10.40
N ARG A 404 -10.02 -12.83 10.21
CA ARG A 404 -9.29 -11.70 9.60
C ARG A 404 -9.70 -10.38 10.29
N PRO A 405 -8.97 -9.94 11.33
CA PRO A 405 -9.37 -8.83 12.21
C PRO A 405 -9.67 -7.50 11.49
N ASP A 406 -8.92 -7.19 10.44
CA ASP A 406 -8.98 -5.91 9.73
C ASP A 406 -10.16 -5.80 8.74
N VAL A 407 -11.04 -6.81 8.70
CA VAL A 407 -12.22 -6.79 7.83
C VAL A 407 -13.15 -5.62 8.19
N LEU A 408 -13.31 -4.74 7.20
CA LEU A 408 -14.11 -3.53 7.27
C LEU A 408 -14.71 -3.23 5.89
N PRO A 409 -15.86 -3.85 5.54
CA PRO A 409 -16.62 -3.44 4.37
C PRO A 409 -16.96 -1.96 4.42
N ASN A 410 -16.92 -1.30 3.27
CA ASN A 410 -17.33 0.09 3.18
C ASN A 410 -18.80 0.28 3.59
N PRO A 411 -19.23 1.50 3.97
CA PRO A 411 -20.60 1.73 4.44
C PRO A 411 -21.69 1.35 3.42
N GLY A 412 -21.41 1.53 2.12
CA GLY A 412 -22.32 1.13 1.04
C GLY A 412 -22.58 -0.38 1.01
N PHE A 413 -21.53 -1.20 1.16
CA PHE A 413 -21.65 -2.65 1.23
C PHE A 413 -22.29 -3.12 2.54
N MET A 414 -22.03 -2.44 3.66
CA MET A 414 -22.73 -2.74 4.92
C MET A 414 -24.25 -2.54 4.79
N ARG A 415 -24.70 -1.42 4.21
CA ARG A 415 -26.13 -1.18 3.93
C ARG A 415 -26.73 -2.26 3.02
N GLN A 416 -25.98 -2.69 2.00
CA GLN A 416 -26.41 -3.76 1.11
C GLN A 416 -26.52 -5.10 1.86
N LEU A 417 -25.59 -5.41 2.77
CA LEU A 417 -25.63 -6.62 3.59
C LEU A 417 -26.84 -6.63 4.53
N ASP A 418 -27.16 -5.50 5.17
CA ASP A 418 -28.37 -5.36 5.99
C ASP A 418 -29.64 -5.59 5.16
N PHE A 419 -29.72 -4.99 3.97
CA PHE A 419 -30.84 -5.21 3.06
C PHE A 419 -30.93 -6.68 2.62
N TYR A 420 -29.81 -7.31 2.33
CA TYR A 420 -29.73 -8.73 1.97
C TYR A 420 -30.18 -9.65 3.11
N GLN A 421 -29.88 -9.30 4.37
CA GLN A 421 -30.42 -10.02 5.52
C GLN A 421 -31.95 -9.97 5.54
N GLY A 422 -32.54 -8.81 5.23
CA GLY A 422 -33.98 -8.66 5.07
C GLY A 422 -34.57 -9.59 4.00
N ILE A 423 -33.91 -9.70 2.84
CA ILE A 423 -34.30 -10.62 1.76
C ILE A 423 -34.24 -12.08 2.21
N LEU A 424 -33.19 -12.48 2.94
CA LEU A 424 -33.01 -13.87 3.38
C LEU A 424 -33.97 -14.31 4.48
N ASN A 425 -34.53 -13.36 5.24
CA ASN A 425 -35.48 -13.62 6.33
C ASN A 425 -36.94 -13.64 5.85
N ALA A 426 -37.22 -13.18 4.63
CA ALA A 426 -38.53 -13.20 3.98
C ALA A 426 -38.77 -14.56 3.31
#